data_AF-A0A352J9T5-F1
#
_entry.id   AF-A0A352J9T5-F1
#
_cell.length_a   1.000
_cell.length_b   1.000
_cell.length_c   1.000
_cell.angle_alpha   90.00
_cell.angle_beta   90.00
_cell.angle_gamma   90.00
#
_symmetry.space_group_name_H-M   'P 1'
#
loop_
_entity.id
_entity.type
_entity.pdbx_description
1 polymer ?
#
loop_
_entity_poly.entity_id
_entity_poly.type
_entity_poly.pdbx_seq_one_letter_code
_entity_poly.pdbx_strand_id
1 'polypeptide(L)'
;MIIGCDRSQIINLCQQSNVGKKLPNALYVHIAAIASLSPQLQECDRQARSLLPKDSKFTIIKFNYEQPKISYLFYPDFDTDPHPTLHQSIQVDLKTQT
;
A
#
# COMPACT_ATOMS: atom_id res chain seq x y z
N MET A 1 18.22 9.78 0.22
CA MET A 1 17.77 10.28 -1.10
C MET A 1 16.45 9.58 -1.38
N ILE A 2 15.32 10.21 -1.05
CA ILE A 2 13.99 9.64 -1.32
C ILE A 2 13.80 9.78 -2.82
N ILE A 3 13.62 8.66 -3.51
CA ILE A 3 13.23 8.67 -4.92
C ILE A 3 11.90 9.40 -4.97
N GLY A 4 11.89 10.61 -5.53
CA GLY A 4 10.69 11.39 -5.78
C GLY A 4 9.82 10.61 -6.76
N CYS A 5 9.01 9.70 -6.25
CA CYS A 5 8.00 9.03 -7.05
C CYS A 5 6.94 10.07 -7.37
N ASP A 6 6.90 10.51 -8.62
CA ASP A 6 5.83 11.36 -9.11
C ASP A 6 4.49 10.68 -8.83
N ARG A 7 3.60 11.39 -8.14
CA ARG A 7 2.26 10.92 -7.80
C ARG A 7 1.52 10.43 -9.04
N SER A 8 1.67 11.14 -10.15
CA SER A 8 0.99 10.78 -11.40
C SER A 8 1.46 9.42 -11.93
N GLN A 9 2.77 9.15 -11.85
CA GLN A 9 3.38 7.88 -12.23
C GLN A 9 2.93 6.73 -11.32
N ILE A 10 2.88 6.95 -10.01
CA ILE A 10 2.41 5.92 -9.05
C ILE A 10 0.96 5.54 -9.31
N ILE A 11 0.08 6.53 -9.51
CA ILE A 11 -1.32 6.27 -9.84
C ILE A 11 -1.44 5.47 -11.14
N ASN A 12 -0.69 5.85 -12.16
CA ASN A 12 -0.68 5.15 -13.45
C ASN A 12 -0.24 3.69 -13.29
N LEU A 13 0.85 3.45 -12.57
CA LEU A 13 1.33 2.09 -12.24
C LEU A 13 0.31 1.29 -11.44
N CYS A 14 -0.38 1.92 -10.48
CA CYS A 14 -1.44 1.26 -9.72
C CYS A 14 -2.61 0.84 -10.62
N GLN A 15 -3.01 1.69 -11.57
CA GLN A 15 -4.08 1.39 -12.52
C GLN A 15 -3.70 0.27 -13.50
N GLN A 16 -2.42 0.21 -13.90
CA GLN A 16 -1.86 -0.83 -14.75
C GLN A 16 -1.54 -2.14 -13.99
N SER A 17 -1.62 -2.15 -12.66
CA SER A 17 -1.34 -3.35 -11.87
C SER A 17 -2.27 -4.51 -12.28
N ASN A 18 -1.67 -5.68 -12.49
CA ASN A 18 -2.37 -6.94 -12.77
C ASN A 18 -2.81 -7.65 -11.48
N VAL A 19 -2.32 -7.21 -10.33
CA VAL A 19 -2.64 -7.77 -9.02
C VAL A 19 -3.29 -6.74 -8.11
N GLY A 20 -4.09 -7.22 -7.16
CA GLY A 20 -4.84 -6.39 -6.23
C GLY A 20 -6.18 -5.91 -6.76
N LYS A 21 -6.95 -5.28 -5.88
CA LYS A 21 -8.27 -4.72 -6.14
C LYS A 21 -8.14 -3.24 -6.47
N LYS A 22 -8.39 -2.92 -7.75
CA LYS A 22 -8.41 -1.55 -8.27
C LYS A 22 -9.75 -0.90 -7.98
N LEU A 23 -9.72 0.26 -7.32
CA LEU A 23 -10.87 1.13 -7.10
C LEU A 23 -10.58 2.52 -7.67
N PRO A 24 -11.59 3.38 -7.87
CA PRO A 24 -11.39 4.73 -8.42
C PRO A 24 -10.42 5.61 -7.63
N ASN A 25 -10.30 5.39 -6.32
CA ASN A 25 -9.51 6.22 -5.41
C ASN A 25 -8.28 5.51 -4.82
N ALA A 26 -8.11 4.21 -5.06
CA ALA A 26 -7.01 3.45 -4.48
C ALA A 26 -6.78 2.08 -5.15
N LEU A 27 -5.58 1.55 -4.96
CA LEU A 27 -5.25 0.15 -5.21
C LEU A 27 -5.05 -0.57 -3.87
N TYR A 28 -5.76 -1.67 -3.67
CA TYR A 28 -5.62 -2.55 -2.50
C TYR A 28 -4.88 -3.82 -2.91
N VAL A 29 -3.77 -4.15 -2.24
CA VAL A 29 -2.92 -5.29 -2.57
C VAL A 29 -2.71 -6.14 -1.33
N HIS A 30 -2.97 -7.44 -1.43
CA HIS A 30 -2.62 -8.38 -0.38
C HIS A 30 -1.10 -8.55 -0.27
N ILE A 31 -0.58 -8.75 0.94
CA ILE A 31 0.87 -8.83 1.17
C ILE A 31 1.56 -9.92 0.32
N ALA A 32 0.86 -11.02 0.03
CA ALA A 32 1.40 -12.08 -0.81
C ALA A 32 1.65 -11.64 -2.26
N ALA A 33 0.96 -10.60 -2.74
CA ALA A 33 1.01 -10.13 -4.13
C ALA A 33 1.97 -8.95 -4.36
N ILE A 34 2.67 -8.47 -3.32
CA ILE A 34 3.58 -7.32 -3.43
C ILE A 34 4.68 -7.58 -4.45
N ALA A 35 5.27 -8.79 -4.41
CA ALA A 35 6.35 -9.17 -5.30
C ALA A 35 5.95 -9.17 -6.79
N SER A 36 4.64 -9.15 -7.08
CA SER A 36 4.07 -9.07 -8.43
C SER A 36 3.72 -7.65 -8.87
N LEU A 37 3.88 -6.64 -8.00
CA LEU A 37 3.74 -5.24 -8.39
C LEU A 37 4.93 -4.78 -9.24
N SER A 38 4.81 -3.61 -9.88
CA SER A 38 5.95 -3.00 -10.57
C SER A 38 7.07 -2.66 -9.58
N PRO A 39 8.35 -2.68 -10.01
CA PRO A 39 9.48 -2.37 -9.12
C PRO A 39 9.35 -1.04 -8.39
N GLN A 40 8.75 -0.02 -9.01
CA GLN A 40 8.53 1.29 -8.42
C GLN A 40 7.50 1.25 -7.29
N LEU A 41 6.43 0.46 -7.44
CA LEU A 41 5.43 0.28 -6.37
C LEU A 41 6.00 -0.55 -5.21
N GLN A 42 6.82 -1.57 -5.51
CA GLN A 42 7.54 -2.33 -4.49
C GLN A 42 8.50 -1.42 -3.69
N GLU A 43 9.21 -0.54 -4.39
CA GLU A 43 10.11 0.42 -3.76
C GLU A 43 9.36 1.45 -2.88
N CYS A 44 8.22 1.96 -3.34
CA CYS A 44 7.35 2.82 -2.54
C CYS A 44 6.89 2.14 -1.26
N ASP A 45 6.41 0.90 -1.39
CA ASP A 45 6.00 0.09 -0.24
C ASP A 45 7.17 -0.19 0.71
N ARG A 46 8.37 -0.52 0.19
CA ARG A 46 9.57 -0.75 1.00
C ARG A 46 9.95 0.48 1.82
N GLN A 47 9.93 1.66 1.19
CA GLN A 47 10.22 2.92 1.87
C GLN A 47 9.17 3.21 2.96
N ALA A 48 7.88 3.10 2.63
CA ALA A 48 6.81 3.33 3.60
C ALA A 48 6.84 2.32 4.76
N ARG A 49 7.12 1.04 4.50
CA ARG A 49 7.30 0.02 5.54
C ARG A 49 8.41 0.33 6.51
N SER A 50 9.50 0.94 6.04
CA SER A 50 10.61 1.31 6.91
C SER A 50 10.23 2.34 7.99
N LEU A 51 9.11 3.05 7.80
CA LEU A 51 8.55 4.01 8.75
C LEU A 51 7.53 3.38 9.70
N LEU A 52 7.17 2.10 9.51
CA LEU A 52 6.26 1.40 10.42
C LEU A 52 6.97 1.00 11.71
N PRO A 53 6.24 0.97 12.85
CA PRO A 53 6.71 0.30 14.05
C PRO A 53 7.13 -1.15 13.76
N LYS A 54 8.21 -1.64 14.40
CA LYS A 54 8.82 -2.96 14.12
C LYS A 54 7.83 -4.14 14.19
N ASP A 55 6.86 -4.07 15.10
CA ASP A 55 5.88 -5.15 15.33
C ASP A 55 4.56 -4.93 14.58
N SER A 56 4.55 -4.02 13.59
CA SER A 56 3.36 -3.74 12.79
C SER A 56 2.97 -4.95 11.95
N LYS A 57 1.74 -5.43 12.17
CA LYS A 57 1.10 -6.43 11.33
C LYS A 57 0.18 -5.75 10.32
N PHE A 58 0.09 -6.31 9.12
CA PHE A 58 -0.85 -5.91 8.08
C PHE A 58 -1.02 -7.05 7.08
N THR A 59 -2.18 -7.13 6.45
CA THR A 59 -2.52 -8.09 5.40
C THR A 59 -2.81 -7.42 4.07
N ILE A 60 -3.25 -6.16 4.09
CA ILE A 60 -3.51 -5.36 2.90
C ILE A 60 -2.69 -4.07 2.93
N ILE A 61 -2.15 -3.70 1.77
CA ILE A 61 -1.58 -2.39 1.49
C ILE A 61 -2.56 -1.63 0.60
N LYS A 62 -2.83 -0.38 0.96
CA LYS A 62 -3.67 0.52 0.19
C LYS A 62 -2.82 1.68 -0.31
N PHE A 63 -2.63 1.75 -1.61
CA PHE A 63 -2.09 2.93 -2.28
C PHE A 63 -3.21 3.93 -2.53
N ASN A 64 -3.13 5.12 -1.94
CA ASN A 64 -4.14 6.18 -2.11
C ASN A 64 -3.80 7.05 -3.32
N TYR A 65 -4.78 7.35 -4.17
CA TYR A 65 -4.60 8.19 -5.36
C TYR A 65 -4.81 9.68 -5.08
N GLU A 66 -5.63 10.00 -4.09
CA GLU A 66 -6.00 11.37 -3.73
C GLU A 66 -4.95 12.02 -2.83
N GLN A 67 -4.39 11.24 -1.91
CA GLN A 67 -3.37 11.68 -0.96
C GLN A 67 -2.11 10.85 -1.15
N PRO A 68 -0.90 11.45 -1.02
CA PRO A 68 0.37 10.73 -1.09
C PRO A 68 0.58 9.90 0.19
N LYS A 69 -0.27 8.89 0.38
CA LYS A 69 -0.33 8.05 1.58
C LYS A 69 -0.41 6.58 1.20
N ILE A 70 0.30 5.76 1.94
CA ILE A 70 0.12 4.31 1.93
C ILE A 70 -0.52 3.90 3.25
N SER A 71 -1.59 3.12 3.19
CA SER A 71 -2.21 2.56 4.39
C SER A 71 -1.93 1.07 4.49
N TYR A 72 -1.58 0.62 5.69
CA TYR A 72 -1.35 -0.76 6.06
C TYR A 72 -2.51 -1.22 6.93
N LEU A 73 -3.33 -2.11 6.38
CA LEU A 73 -4.56 -2.59 7.00
C LEU A 73 -4.34 -4.02 7.47
N PHE A 74 -4.68 -4.29 8.72
CA PHE A 74 -4.55 -5.61 9.33
C PHE A 74 -5.92 -6.25 9.52
N TYR A 75 -6.17 -7.29 8.74
CA TYR A 75 -7.31 -8.19 8.86
C TYR A 75 -6.77 -9.58 9.23
N PRO A 76 -6.80 -9.99 10.50
CA PRO A 76 -6.23 -11.28 10.91
C PRO A 76 -6.91 -12.47 10.22
N ASP A 77 -8.22 -12.36 9.97
CA ASP A 77 -9.05 -13.42 9.38
C ASP A 77 -9.28 -13.23 7.86
N PHE A 78 -8.39 -12.51 7.18
CA PHE A 78 -8.57 -12.11 5.77
C PHE A 78 -8.85 -13.29 4.82
N ASP A 79 -8.17 -14.41 5.02
CA ASP A 79 -8.25 -15.58 4.14
C ASP A 79 -9.40 -16.53 4.51
N THR A 80 -10.03 -16.37 5.68
CA THR A 80 -10.99 -17.32 6.24
C THR A 80 -12.40 -16.76 6.41
N ASP A 81 -12.52 -15.44 6.60
CA ASP A 81 -13.79 -14.73 6.72
C ASP A 81 -14.08 -13.94 5.44
N PRO A 82 -15.23 -14.13 4.78
CA PRO A 82 -15.65 -13.29 3.64
C PRO A 82 -15.77 -11.80 3.95
N HIS A 83 -16.00 -11.45 5.22
CA HIS A 83 -16.18 -10.08 5.72
C HIS A 83 -15.29 -9.81 6.94
N PRO A 84 -13.96 -9.91 6.81
CA PRO A 84 -13.05 -9.89 7.93
C PRO A 84 -13.06 -8.52 8.62
N THR A 85 -12.94 -8.52 9.95
CA THR A 85 -12.90 -7.28 10.72
C THR A 85 -11.53 -6.59 10.59
N LEU A 86 -11.54 -5.27 10.37
CA LEU A 86 -10.34 -4.46 10.39
C LEU A 86 -9.85 -4.32 11.84
N HIS A 87 -8.72 -4.94 12.16
CA HIS A 87 -8.14 -4.89 13.50
C HIS A 87 -7.25 -3.67 13.71
N GLN A 88 -6.48 -3.28 12.69
CA GLN A 88 -5.58 -2.14 12.77
C GLN A 88 -5.40 -1.47 11.42
N SER A 89 -5.26 -0.14 11.41
CA SER A 89 -4.93 0.66 10.22
C SER A 89 -3.83 1.65 10.55
N ILE A 90 -2.67 1.50 9.93
CA ILE A 90 -1.56 2.47 10.03
C ILE A 90 -1.46 3.22 8.70
N GLN A 91 -1.37 4.54 8.74
CA GLN A 91 -1.17 5.36 7.54
C GLN A 91 0.22 5.97 7.59
N VAL A 92 0.94 5.86 6.47
CA VAL A 92 2.25 6.46 6.27
C VAL A 92 2.11 7.55 5.22
N ASP A 93 2.39 8.78 5.62
CA ASP A 93 2.50 9.93 4.73
C ASP A 93 3.81 9.85 3.95
N LEU A 94 3.72 9.80 2.62
CA LEU A 94 4.86 9.82 1.69
C LEU A 94 5.35 11.24 1.40
N LYS A 95 4.79 12.26 2.08
CA LYS A 95 5.24 13.64 1.90
C LYS A 95 6.68 13.75 2.38
N THR A 96 7.55 14.16 1.47
CA THR A 96 8.89 14.67 1.78
C THR A 96 8.77 15.71 2.88
N GLN A 97 9.39 15.46 4.03
CA GLN A 97 9.82 16.55 4.90
C GLN A 97 10.68 17.47 4.02
N THR A 98 10.22 18.71 3.92
CA THR A 98 10.88 19.78 3.17
C THR A 98 12.15 20.19 3.89
#